data_AF-V6M0L2-F1
#
_entry.id   AF-V6M0L2-F1
#
_cell.length_a   1.000
_cell.length_b   1.000
_cell.length_c   1.000
_cell.angle_alpha   90.00
_cell.angle_beta   90.00
_cell.angle_gamma   90.00
#
_symmetry.space_group_name_H-M   'P 1'
#
loop_
_entity.id
_entity.type
_entity.pdbx_description
1 polymer ?
#
loop_
_entity_poly.entity_id
_entity_poly.type
_entity_poly.pdbx_seq_one_letter_code
_entity_poly.pdbx_strand_id
1 'polypeptide(L)'
;MLIVISKILVSHEKVLKMLSTYPTESFVLVNDIYLKQQFEQVKGFTGSIDGKTYVLDNIEIDTVKVNYAMFEDFSGIISNIALRIKQFDTSIETNFYGLSQNLQGTINKVSIKSSLAIRGTSPQSYFLLGSTVSASISGLWASITLTAAGARQAMSVSFAKTFTASVTDSTFVSSFQSDTPLSSAFTALCQANNAATSSNITVRADFKNILVTTPGMSLIANSFQAALDKYHVYVNVSFRDTLGSPLRSLFLISQSLPAGVLISQLHVTAYIDAETQGLSALSFLPNVEGLVMVQSYIRFTLRSSSATNFQFQIFQGAGNQVTIRNTSFIGNVTKFTNGNYSTVSQQLDNSNIESCSFYILFSLLQKAVNKISVTGIAQQTTATNIKYSNLYFSEVQDSQVAEITLESIMRNGDGGTIHFSVLISFYNKHQKAHISNTKTPSLLKVHL
;
A
#
# COMPACT_ATOMS: atom_id res chain seq x y z
N MET A 1 11.02 -21.78 45.57
CA MET A 1 11.97 -20.86 44.93
C MET A 1 11.16 -19.66 44.43
N LEU A 2 11.11 -18.56 45.20
CA LEU A 2 10.47 -17.32 44.75
C LEU A 2 11.44 -16.62 43.80
N ILE A 3 11.13 -16.58 42.50
CA ILE A 3 11.83 -15.70 41.58
C ILE A 3 11.32 -14.28 41.87
N VAL A 4 12.07 -13.53 42.67
CA VAL A 4 11.88 -12.09 42.79
C VAL A 4 12.36 -11.50 41.47
N ILE A 5 11.42 -11.20 40.57
CA ILE A 5 11.74 -10.43 39.36
C ILE A 5 12.01 -8.99 39.83
N SER A 6 13.27 -8.65 40.02
CA SER A 6 13.68 -7.26 40.24
C SER A 6 13.30 -6.45 39.01
N LYS A 7 12.44 -5.45 39.20
CA LYS A 7 12.12 -4.47 38.16
C LYS A 7 13.01 -3.25 38.35
N ILE A 8 13.76 -2.90 37.32
CA ILE A 8 14.56 -1.68 37.29
C ILE A 8 13.65 -0.53 36.85
N LEU A 9 13.45 0.45 37.74
CA LEU A 9 12.62 1.62 37.45
C LEU A 9 13.42 2.66 36.68
N VAL A 10 12.97 2.98 35.47
CA VAL A 10 13.58 3.99 34.60
C VAL A 10 12.85 5.32 34.82
N SER A 11 13.45 6.18 35.64
CA SER A 11 12.92 7.52 35.98
C SER A 11 13.66 8.68 35.30
N HIS A 12 14.79 8.39 34.65
CA HIS A 12 15.67 9.38 34.02
C HIS A 12 16.54 8.72 32.93
N GLU A 13 16.98 9.50 31.93
CA GLU A 13 17.79 8.99 30.79
C GLU A 13 19.04 8.21 31.22
N LYS A 14 19.68 8.61 32.32
CA LYS A 14 20.88 7.96 32.87
C LYS A 14 20.65 6.50 33.24
N VAL A 15 19.43 6.13 33.62
CA VAL A 15 19.09 4.75 33.99
C VAL A 15 19.00 3.86 32.75
N LEU A 16 18.78 4.43 31.55
CA LEU A 16 18.75 3.65 30.31
C LEU A 16 20.10 2.98 30.00
N LYS A 17 21.22 3.53 30.51
CA LYS A 17 22.54 2.88 30.39
C LYS A 17 22.58 1.50 31.04
N MET A 18 21.70 1.24 32.02
CA MET A 18 21.58 -0.06 32.66
C MET A 18 21.04 -1.14 31.71
N LEU A 19 20.39 -0.79 30.59
CA LEU A 19 19.97 -1.75 29.57
C LEU A 19 21.15 -2.56 29.03
N SER A 20 22.31 -1.92 28.84
CA SER A 20 23.53 -2.57 28.37
C SER A 20 24.25 -3.36 29.47
N THR A 21 24.08 -2.98 30.74
CA THR A 21 24.67 -3.68 31.89
C THR A 21 23.84 -4.90 32.29
N TYR A 22 22.52 -4.83 32.15
CA TYR A 22 21.56 -5.85 32.58
C TYR A 22 20.58 -6.21 31.45
N PRO A 23 21.06 -6.76 30.32
CA PRO A 23 20.26 -6.96 29.11
C PRO A 23 19.14 -8.00 29.25
N THR A 24 19.13 -8.78 30.33
CA THR A 24 18.13 -9.82 30.63
C THR A 24 17.06 -9.36 31.63
N GLU A 25 17.23 -8.18 32.25
CA GLU A 25 16.35 -7.71 33.33
C GLU A 25 15.06 -7.07 32.81
N SER A 26 14.13 -6.80 33.73
CA SER A 26 12.88 -6.10 33.44
C SER A 26 12.98 -4.62 33.79
N PHE A 27 12.75 -3.76 32.80
CA PHE A 27 12.79 -2.31 32.91
C PHE A 27 11.39 -1.75 32.81
N VAL A 28 11.06 -0.80 33.70
CA VAL A 28 9.75 -0.18 33.75
C VAL A 28 9.91 1.33 33.80
N LEU A 29 9.37 2.03 32.80
CA LEU A 29 9.32 3.50 32.83
C LEU A 29 8.35 3.96 33.92
N VAL A 30 8.72 5.02 34.62
CA VAL A 30 7.87 5.64 35.66
C VAL A 30 7.47 7.08 35.33
N ASN A 31 7.97 7.63 34.23
CA ASN A 31 7.66 8.93 33.66
C ASN A 31 8.09 8.96 32.18
N ASP A 32 7.72 10.03 31.47
CA ASP A 32 8.30 10.33 30.16
C ASP A 32 9.80 10.63 30.30
N ILE A 33 10.58 10.08 29.37
CA ILE A 33 12.03 10.26 29.31
C ILE A 33 12.38 11.03 28.05
N TYR A 34 12.93 12.24 28.23
CA TYR A 34 13.44 13.08 27.14
C TYR A 34 14.95 12.97 27.09
N LEU A 35 15.46 12.34 26.03
CA LEU A 35 16.89 12.14 25.87
C LEU A 35 17.57 13.47 25.51
N LYS A 36 18.58 13.86 26.29
CA LYS A 36 19.50 14.96 25.99
C LYS A 36 20.78 14.46 25.36
N GLN A 37 21.15 13.22 25.67
CA GLN A 37 22.29 12.53 25.11
C GLN A 37 21.82 11.55 24.03
N GLN A 38 22.72 11.25 23.11
CA GLN A 38 22.54 10.19 22.13
C GLN A 38 22.21 8.86 22.84
N PHE A 39 21.29 8.08 22.28
CA PHE A 39 21.02 6.75 22.81
C PHE A 39 22.25 5.88 22.63
N GLU A 40 22.61 5.10 23.64
CA GLU A 40 23.71 4.14 23.53
C GLU A 40 23.16 2.80 23.03
N GLN A 41 23.70 2.29 21.92
CA GLN A 41 23.29 1.00 21.37
C GLN A 41 23.42 -0.11 22.42
N VAL A 42 22.35 -0.88 22.61
CA VAL A 42 22.29 -1.98 23.56
C VAL A 42 22.60 -3.29 22.84
N LYS A 43 23.49 -4.10 23.42
CA LYS A 43 23.92 -5.37 22.82
C LYS A 43 23.13 -6.54 23.40
N GLY A 44 22.57 -7.38 22.52
CA GLY A 44 21.95 -8.66 22.90
C GLY A 44 20.83 -8.57 23.93
N PHE A 45 19.91 -7.61 23.78
CA PHE A 45 18.84 -7.41 24.76
C PHE A 45 17.78 -8.52 24.65
N THR A 46 17.55 -9.23 25.76
CA THR A 46 16.60 -10.34 25.87
C THR A 46 15.58 -10.17 27.00
N GLY A 47 15.73 -9.11 27.80
CA GLY A 47 14.85 -8.75 28.91
C GLY A 47 13.54 -8.12 28.45
N SER A 48 12.93 -7.32 29.34
CA SER A 48 11.68 -6.62 29.03
C SER A 48 11.74 -5.13 29.28
N ILE A 49 11.07 -4.34 28.44
CA ILE A 49 10.83 -2.92 28.63
C ILE A 49 9.32 -2.70 28.63
N ASP A 50 8.77 -2.27 29.76
CA ASP A 50 7.39 -1.83 29.90
C ASP A 50 7.35 -0.32 30.06
N GLY A 51 6.80 0.36 29.06
CA GLY A 51 6.69 1.81 29.05
C GLY A 51 5.59 2.35 29.94
N LYS A 52 4.63 1.53 30.42
CA LYS A 52 3.42 2.02 31.13
C LYS A 52 2.75 3.23 30.45
N THR A 53 2.71 3.22 29.13
CA THR A 53 2.22 4.27 28.22
C THR A 53 3.06 5.55 28.15
N TYR A 54 4.18 5.62 28.87
CA TYR A 54 5.11 6.75 28.80
C TYR A 54 5.87 6.81 27.47
N VAL A 55 6.45 7.98 27.23
CA VAL A 55 7.21 8.29 26.02
C VAL A 55 8.71 8.22 26.31
N LEU A 56 9.46 7.56 25.43
CA LEU A 56 10.89 7.77 25.26
C LEU A 56 11.09 8.65 24.03
N ASP A 57 11.43 9.92 24.28
CA ASP A 57 11.49 10.97 23.28
C ASP A 57 12.93 11.38 22.95
N ASN A 58 13.06 12.02 21.78
CA ASN A 58 14.31 12.56 21.26
C ASN A 58 15.41 11.50 21.12
N ILE A 59 15.04 10.28 20.71
CA ILE A 59 15.97 9.19 20.45
C ILE A 59 16.82 9.57 19.25
N GLU A 60 18.04 10.01 19.54
CA GLU A 60 19.06 10.31 18.55
C GLU A 60 19.97 9.10 18.40
N ILE A 61 20.23 8.75 17.15
CA ILE A 61 20.90 7.55 16.67
C ILE A 61 22.11 8.01 15.86
N ASP A 62 23.23 7.29 15.96
CA ASP A 62 24.50 7.71 15.32
C ASP A 62 24.44 7.60 13.79
N THR A 63 24.38 8.74 13.09
CA THR A 63 24.38 8.76 11.62
C THR A 63 25.79 8.66 11.02
N VAL A 64 26.83 8.73 11.84
CA VAL A 64 28.23 8.58 11.38
C VAL A 64 28.62 7.09 11.34
N LYS A 65 27.91 6.24 12.09
CA LYS A 65 28.14 4.79 12.11
C LYS A 65 27.25 4.09 11.09
N VAL A 66 27.88 3.28 10.24
CA VAL A 66 27.17 2.36 9.34
C VAL A 66 26.41 1.33 10.18
N ASN A 67 25.17 1.01 9.80
CA ASN A 67 24.34 -0.03 10.44
C ASN A 67 23.97 0.23 11.91
N TYR A 68 23.83 1.49 12.33
CA TYR A 68 23.43 1.75 13.70
C TYR A 68 21.96 1.35 13.95
N ALA A 69 21.71 0.80 15.14
CA ALA A 69 20.38 0.49 15.69
C ALA A 69 20.29 0.78 17.20
N MET A 70 19.07 0.94 17.76
CA MET A 70 18.90 1.02 19.23
C MET A 70 19.41 -0.25 19.94
N PHE A 71 19.15 -1.40 19.33
CA PHE A 71 19.60 -2.71 19.77
C PHE A 71 20.43 -3.36 18.66
N GLU A 72 21.62 -3.86 18.95
CA GLU A 72 22.44 -4.59 17.96
C GLU A 72 21.71 -5.85 17.48
N ASP A 73 21.23 -6.64 18.44
CA ASP A 73 20.28 -7.71 18.27
C ASP A 73 19.21 -7.60 19.36
N PHE A 74 17.96 -7.90 19.03
CA PHE A 74 16.84 -7.84 19.97
C PHE A 74 16.04 -9.12 19.93
N SER A 75 15.83 -9.75 21.09
CA SER A 75 14.94 -10.90 21.25
C SER A 75 14.07 -10.83 22.51
N GLY A 76 14.02 -9.65 23.14
CA GLY A 76 13.25 -9.39 24.36
C GLY A 76 11.79 -9.00 24.10
N ILE A 77 11.22 -8.27 25.06
CA ILE A 77 9.85 -7.76 25.03
C ILE A 77 9.89 -6.23 25.13
N ILE A 78 9.25 -5.52 24.19
CA ILE A 78 8.96 -4.09 24.33
C ILE A 78 7.45 -3.93 24.36
N SER A 79 6.94 -3.24 25.38
CA SER A 79 5.50 -3.07 25.55
C SER A 79 5.07 -1.73 26.10
N ASN A 80 3.85 -1.32 25.77
CA ASN A 80 3.15 -0.13 26.30
C ASN A 80 4.03 1.13 26.27
N ILE A 81 4.73 1.41 25.18
CA ILE A 81 5.68 2.53 25.12
C ILE A 81 5.51 3.30 23.82
N ALA A 82 5.69 4.62 23.88
CA ALA A 82 5.86 5.46 22.70
C ALA A 82 7.34 5.79 22.51
N LEU A 83 7.91 5.42 21.36
CA LEU A 83 9.27 5.73 20.94
C LEU A 83 9.22 6.84 19.88
N ARG A 84 9.94 7.94 20.12
CA ARG A 84 10.06 9.04 19.16
C ARG A 84 11.50 9.21 18.77
N ILE A 85 11.79 8.83 17.53
CA ILE A 85 13.11 8.90 16.92
C ILE A 85 13.28 10.27 16.26
N LYS A 86 14.33 10.98 16.66
CA LYS A 86 14.65 12.33 16.18
C LYS A 86 15.00 12.32 14.69
N GLN A 87 14.80 13.46 14.04
CA GLN A 87 15.11 13.67 12.63
C GLN A 87 16.62 13.62 12.35
N PHE A 88 17.00 12.82 11.35
CA PHE A 88 18.40 12.66 10.91
C PHE A 88 18.73 13.57 9.73
N ASP A 89 20.03 13.88 9.59
CA ASP A 89 20.68 14.40 8.39
C ASP A 89 21.83 13.42 8.06
N THR A 90 21.74 12.75 6.92
CA THR A 90 22.64 11.65 6.55
C THR A 90 23.43 12.05 5.30
N SER A 91 24.66 12.53 5.49
CA SER A 91 25.58 12.85 4.39
C SER A 91 26.42 11.64 3.91
N ILE A 92 26.36 10.52 4.63
CA ILE A 92 27.15 9.29 4.37
C ILE A 92 26.22 8.15 3.94
N GLU A 93 26.72 7.22 3.13
CA GLU A 93 26.02 5.96 2.80
C GLU A 93 25.89 5.09 4.05
N THR A 94 24.66 4.92 4.55
CA THR A 94 24.39 4.11 5.74
C THR A 94 23.04 3.41 5.61
N ASN A 95 22.98 2.13 6.00
CA ASN A 95 21.73 1.49 6.36
C ASN A 95 21.38 1.86 7.80
N PHE A 96 20.12 2.18 8.04
CA PHE A 96 19.61 2.55 9.35
C PHE A 96 18.52 1.58 9.81
N TYR A 97 18.56 1.22 11.09
CA TYR A 97 17.53 0.39 11.73
C TYR A 97 16.98 1.09 12.97
N GLY A 98 15.68 1.36 13.03
CA GLY A 98 15.12 2.12 14.16
C GLY A 98 15.12 1.34 15.48
N LEU A 99 14.83 0.03 15.47
CA LEU A 99 14.95 -0.81 16.66
C LEU A 99 16.19 -1.70 16.62
N SER A 100 16.26 -2.63 15.67
CA SER A 100 17.33 -3.63 15.57
C SER A 100 17.56 -4.04 14.13
N GLN A 101 18.78 -4.40 13.74
CA GLN A 101 18.98 -5.02 12.43
C GLN A 101 18.23 -6.36 12.34
N ASN A 102 18.29 -7.16 13.41
CA ASN A 102 17.59 -8.43 13.57
C ASN A 102 16.62 -8.33 14.74
N LEU A 103 15.34 -8.16 14.43
CA LEU A 103 14.29 -8.00 15.42
C LEU A 103 13.54 -9.32 15.63
N GLN A 104 13.72 -9.92 16.80
CA GLN A 104 13.04 -11.12 17.27
C GLN A 104 12.27 -10.78 18.57
N GLY A 105 11.52 -11.73 19.13
CA GLY A 105 10.83 -11.51 20.41
C GLY A 105 9.45 -10.88 20.24
N THR A 106 9.06 -9.97 21.14
CA THR A 106 7.68 -9.45 21.23
C THR A 106 7.60 -7.93 21.25
N ILE A 107 6.72 -7.37 20.41
CA ILE A 107 6.30 -5.97 20.41
C ILE A 107 4.81 -5.92 20.73
N ASN A 108 4.43 -5.24 21.81
CA ASN A 108 3.05 -5.20 22.26
C ASN A 108 2.59 -3.79 22.67
N LYS A 109 1.60 -3.21 21.97
CA LYS A 109 1.08 -1.86 22.26
C LYS A 109 2.18 -0.80 22.23
N VAL A 110 2.94 -0.76 21.15
CA VAL A 110 4.07 0.15 20.97
C VAL A 110 3.71 1.17 19.89
N SER A 111 4.03 2.44 20.14
CA SER A 111 3.96 3.49 19.11
C SER A 111 5.37 3.91 18.74
N ILE A 112 5.75 3.88 17.46
CA ILE A 112 7.06 4.34 16.99
C ILE A 112 6.83 5.42 15.94
N LYS A 113 7.41 6.61 16.18
CA LYS A 113 7.39 7.71 15.21
C LYS A 113 8.81 8.07 14.82
N SER A 114 9.07 8.19 13.53
CA SER A 114 10.31 8.74 13.00
C SER A 114 10.03 9.76 11.92
N SER A 115 10.90 10.78 11.87
CA SER A 115 10.95 11.75 10.78
C SER A 115 12.35 11.73 10.20
N LEU A 116 12.47 11.85 8.88
CA LEU A 116 13.75 11.76 8.16
C LEU A 116 13.92 13.01 7.31
N ALA A 117 15.01 13.73 7.50
CA ALA A 117 15.50 14.70 6.52
C ALA A 117 16.64 14.06 5.73
N ILE A 118 16.65 14.27 4.42
CA ILE A 118 17.71 13.72 3.57
C ILE A 118 18.30 14.85 2.75
N ARG A 119 19.62 15.04 2.87
CA ARG A 119 20.39 16.10 2.21
C ARG A 119 21.64 15.59 1.48
N GLY A 120 21.82 14.27 1.38
CA GLY A 120 22.96 13.63 0.72
C GLY A 120 22.78 13.36 -0.78
N THR A 121 23.82 12.77 -1.38
CA THR A 121 23.84 12.25 -2.76
C THR A 121 24.03 10.74 -2.86
N SER A 122 24.32 10.06 -1.76
CA SER A 122 24.64 8.62 -1.74
C SER A 122 23.40 7.76 -1.46
N PRO A 123 23.24 6.58 -2.08
CA PRO A 123 22.12 5.70 -1.79
C PRO A 123 21.99 5.36 -0.30
N GLN A 124 20.76 5.27 0.20
CA GLN A 124 20.50 5.01 1.62
C GLN A 124 19.31 4.08 1.82
N SER A 125 19.39 3.26 2.86
CA SER A 125 18.28 2.41 3.30
C SER A 125 17.88 2.70 4.73
N TYR A 126 16.58 2.83 4.97
CA TYR A 126 16.00 3.08 6.28
C TYR A 126 14.92 2.04 6.57
N PHE A 127 15.07 1.34 7.69
CA PHE A 127 14.13 0.33 8.15
C PHE A 127 13.70 0.65 9.59
N LEU A 128 12.47 1.11 9.82
CA LEU A 128 12.06 1.58 11.15
C LEU A 128 12.14 0.48 12.22
N LEU A 129 11.79 -0.76 11.88
CA LEU A 129 11.84 -1.89 12.81
C LEU A 129 13.18 -2.62 12.68
N GLY A 130 13.58 -2.96 11.44
CA GLY A 130 14.83 -3.68 11.21
C GLY A 130 15.02 -4.23 9.81
N SER A 131 16.21 -4.76 9.50
CA SER A 131 16.39 -5.47 8.24
C SER A 131 15.53 -6.73 8.24
N THR A 132 15.65 -7.56 9.27
CA THR A 132 14.90 -8.83 9.39
C THR A 132 14.02 -8.77 10.62
N VAL A 133 12.72 -8.98 10.46
CA VAL A 133 11.74 -8.92 11.55
C VAL A 133 10.99 -10.24 11.66
N SER A 134 11.36 -11.04 12.66
CA SER A 134 10.77 -12.33 13.03
C SER A 134 10.16 -12.28 14.43
N ALA A 135 9.34 -11.27 14.70
CA ALA A 135 8.77 -11.01 16.03
C ALA A 135 7.26 -11.34 16.10
N SER A 136 6.73 -11.46 17.31
CA SER A 136 5.29 -11.39 17.57
C SER A 136 4.90 -9.94 17.82
N ILE A 137 4.05 -9.38 16.95
CA ILE A 137 3.68 -7.97 16.98
C ILE A 137 2.17 -7.85 17.21
N SER A 138 1.78 -7.12 18.25
CA SER A 138 0.38 -6.79 18.52
C SER A 138 0.23 -5.33 18.93
N GLY A 139 -0.74 -4.62 18.38
CA GLY A 139 -0.99 -3.22 18.77
C GLY A 139 0.15 -2.26 18.41
N LEU A 140 0.92 -2.53 17.34
CA LEU A 140 1.97 -1.63 16.88
C LEU A 140 1.38 -0.47 16.07
N TRP A 141 1.69 0.76 16.44
CA TRP A 141 1.49 1.94 15.60
C TRP A 141 2.85 2.45 15.14
N ALA A 142 3.18 2.33 13.86
CA ALA A 142 4.50 2.70 13.34
C ALA A 142 4.35 3.78 12.27
N SER A 143 5.13 4.87 12.38
CA SER A 143 5.06 6.00 11.46
C SER A 143 6.44 6.45 10.99
N ILE A 144 6.59 6.57 9.66
CA ILE A 144 7.77 7.13 9.00
C ILE A 144 7.32 8.34 8.17
N THR A 145 7.88 9.50 8.46
CA THR A 145 7.69 10.71 7.64
C THR A 145 9.01 11.09 6.99
N LEU A 146 9.06 11.09 5.67
CA LEU A 146 10.24 11.48 4.92
C LEU A 146 10.06 12.86 4.29
N THR A 147 11.00 13.76 4.58
CA THR A 147 11.12 15.09 3.98
C THR A 147 12.47 15.14 3.25
N ALA A 148 12.46 15.04 1.93
CA ALA A 148 13.68 15.07 1.15
C ALA A 148 13.72 16.38 0.35
N ALA A 149 14.52 17.34 0.82
CA ALA A 149 14.71 18.61 0.12
C ALA A 149 15.88 18.46 -0.85
N GLY A 150 15.60 18.24 -2.14
CA GLY A 150 16.61 18.27 -3.21
C GLY A 150 17.49 17.02 -3.38
N ALA A 151 17.17 15.90 -2.73
CA ALA A 151 17.94 14.65 -2.82
C ALA A 151 17.81 13.94 -4.19
N ARG A 152 18.87 13.89 -4.99
CA ARG A 152 18.91 13.15 -6.28
C ARG A 152 19.38 11.70 -6.14
N GLN A 153 19.07 11.03 -5.03
CA GLN A 153 19.61 9.71 -4.71
C GLN A 153 18.52 8.62 -4.64
N ALA A 154 18.91 7.38 -4.94
CA ALA A 154 18.07 6.22 -4.69
C ALA A 154 17.92 6.00 -3.18
N MET A 155 16.69 5.82 -2.72
CA MET A 155 16.37 5.59 -1.31
C MET A 155 15.52 4.34 -1.19
N SER A 156 15.73 3.57 -0.13
CA SER A 156 14.86 2.47 0.27
C SER A 156 14.37 2.75 1.68
N VAL A 157 13.12 3.19 1.83
CA VAL A 157 12.54 3.53 3.14
C VAL A 157 11.35 2.62 3.37
N SER A 158 11.35 1.87 4.47
CA SER A 158 10.25 0.98 4.83
C SER A 158 10.26 0.64 6.33
N PHE A 159 9.30 -0.18 6.77
CA PHE A 159 9.29 -0.69 8.14
C PHE A 159 10.29 -1.81 8.37
N ALA A 160 10.54 -2.66 7.36
CA ALA A 160 11.55 -3.70 7.42
C ALA A 160 12.05 -4.11 6.02
N LYS A 161 13.19 -4.77 5.88
CA LYS A 161 13.60 -5.33 4.57
C LYS A 161 12.92 -6.68 4.29
N THR A 162 12.98 -7.57 5.27
CA THR A 162 12.38 -8.90 5.31
C THR A 162 11.49 -9.00 6.53
N PHE A 163 10.22 -9.36 6.34
CA PHE A 163 9.24 -9.31 7.42
C PHE A 163 8.46 -10.63 7.56
N THR A 164 8.88 -11.45 8.53
CA THR A 164 8.42 -12.81 8.85
C THR A 164 7.61 -12.87 10.16
N ALA A 165 7.13 -11.72 10.64
CA ALA A 165 6.43 -11.57 11.92
C ALA A 165 4.94 -11.97 11.85
N SER A 166 4.38 -12.42 12.98
CA SER A 166 2.92 -12.41 13.18
C SER A 166 2.48 -11.01 13.62
N VAL A 167 1.43 -10.47 13.00
CA VAL A 167 0.99 -9.09 13.23
C VAL A 167 -0.51 -9.03 13.49
N THR A 168 -0.90 -8.49 14.64
CA THR A 168 -2.31 -8.22 14.96
C THR A 168 -2.54 -6.78 15.38
N ASP A 169 -3.72 -6.24 15.07
CA ASP A 169 -4.19 -4.94 15.54
C ASP A 169 -3.19 -3.78 15.34
N SER A 170 -2.50 -3.78 14.19
CA SER A 170 -1.36 -2.89 13.97
C SER A 170 -1.59 -1.91 12.82
N THR A 171 -1.04 -0.71 12.95
CA THR A 171 -1.14 0.38 11.98
C THR A 171 0.24 0.82 11.51
N PHE A 172 0.42 0.90 10.20
CA PHE A 172 1.63 1.36 9.54
C PHE A 172 1.32 2.62 8.74
N VAL A 173 2.02 3.71 9.03
CA VAL A 173 1.82 5.02 8.40
C VAL A 173 3.12 5.47 7.75
N SER A 174 3.09 5.66 6.43
CA SER A 174 4.22 6.22 5.69
C SER A 174 3.77 7.51 5.01
N SER A 175 4.59 8.55 5.11
CA SER A 175 4.37 9.79 4.37
C SER A 175 5.65 10.29 3.74
N PHE A 176 5.53 10.76 2.50
CA PHE A 176 6.61 11.37 1.75
C PHE A 176 6.12 12.65 1.08
N GLN A 177 6.80 13.74 1.38
CA GLN A 177 6.54 15.01 0.72
C GLN A 177 7.86 15.58 0.20
N SER A 178 7.87 15.86 -1.11
CA SER A 178 8.94 16.60 -1.75
C SER A 178 8.38 17.71 -2.61
N ASP A 179 9.02 18.88 -2.58
CA ASP A 179 8.66 20.02 -3.45
C ASP A 179 9.26 19.86 -4.86
N THR A 180 10.29 19.02 -5.00
CA THR A 180 10.93 18.68 -6.29
C THR A 180 10.79 17.18 -6.59
N PRO A 181 10.61 16.74 -7.84
CA PRO A 181 10.60 15.32 -8.16
C PRO A 181 11.94 14.67 -7.75
N LEU A 182 11.88 13.62 -6.92
CA LEU A 182 13.08 12.90 -6.47
C LEU A 182 13.11 11.50 -7.06
N SER A 183 14.26 11.12 -7.61
CA SER A 183 14.59 9.78 -8.10
C SER A 183 14.75 8.79 -6.94
N SER A 184 13.67 8.48 -6.22
CA SER A 184 13.70 7.65 -5.01
C SER A 184 12.70 6.50 -5.07
N ALA A 185 13.16 5.29 -4.78
CA ALA A 185 12.33 4.10 -4.68
C ALA A 185 11.66 4.01 -3.29
N PHE A 186 10.61 4.80 -3.07
CA PHE A 186 9.88 4.72 -1.81
C PHE A 186 8.95 3.49 -1.79
N THR A 187 8.99 2.69 -0.72
CA THR A 187 8.10 1.52 -0.56
C THR A 187 7.39 1.60 0.80
N ALA A 188 6.09 1.90 0.82
CA ALA A 188 5.29 2.15 2.04
C ALA A 188 5.33 0.99 3.04
N LEU A 189 5.41 -0.23 2.52
CA LEU A 189 5.45 -1.47 3.28
C LEU A 189 6.27 -2.47 2.48
N CYS A 190 7.32 -3.03 3.07
CA CYS A 190 8.17 -4.03 2.43
C CYS A 190 7.70 -5.46 2.70
N GLN A 191 8.19 -6.35 1.84
CA GLN A 191 7.89 -7.77 1.70
C GLN A 191 7.65 -8.48 3.04
N ALA A 192 6.36 -8.68 3.36
CA ALA A 192 5.90 -9.58 4.40
C ALA A 192 6.13 -11.06 4.03
N ASN A 193 7.39 -11.48 3.82
CA ASN A 193 7.73 -12.86 3.54
C ASN A 193 7.41 -13.72 4.77
N ASN A 194 6.41 -14.61 4.70
CA ASN A 194 6.16 -15.69 5.66
C ASN A 194 5.54 -15.29 7.02
N ALA A 195 4.74 -14.23 7.10
CA ALA A 195 3.92 -13.98 8.28
C ALA A 195 2.94 -15.15 8.51
N ALA A 196 3.06 -15.86 9.65
CA ALA A 196 2.33 -17.11 9.91
C ALA A 196 0.81 -16.89 10.11
N THR A 197 0.41 -15.73 10.65
CA THR A 197 -0.97 -15.24 10.77
C THR A 197 -0.96 -13.72 10.90
N SER A 198 -1.96 -13.04 10.35
CA SER A 198 -2.07 -11.58 10.45
C SER A 198 -3.51 -11.10 10.42
N SER A 199 -3.87 -10.16 11.31
CA SER A 199 -5.23 -9.63 11.40
C SER A 199 -5.33 -8.17 11.81
N ASN A 200 -6.42 -7.50 11.42
CA ASN A 200 -6.73 -6.10 11.75
C ASN A 200 -5.58 -5.14 11.43
N ILE A 201 -4.96 -5.29 10.27
CA ILE A 201 -3.83 -4.44 9.86
C ILE A 201 -4.35 -3.24 9.08
N THR A 202 -3.87 -2.05 9.44
CA THR A 202 -4.10 -0.82 8.70
C THR A 202 -2.81 -0.28 8.10
N VAL A 203 -2.81 0.01 6.80
CA VAL A 203 -1.70 0.67 6.10
C VAL A 203 -2.18 2.02 5.58
N ARG A 204 -1.42 3.08 5.86
CA ARG A 204 -1.65 4.44 5.36
C ARG A 204 -0.40 4.90 4.62
N ALA A 205 -0.55 5.29 3.37
CA ALA A 205 0.53 5.80 2.54
C ALA A 205 0.10 7.15 1.95
N ASP A 206 0.88 8.21 2.18
CA ASP A 206 0.63 9.54 1.62
C ASP A 206 1.89 10.07 0.94
N PHE A 207 1.88 10.06 -0.39
CA PHE A 207 3.06 10.38 -1.19
C PHE A 207 2.78 11.49 -2.19
N LYS A 208 3.66 12.48 -2.22
CA LYS A 208 3.59 13.60 -3.15
C LYS A 208 4.87 13.73 -3.95
N ASN A 209 4.72 13.88 -5.27
CA ASN A 209 5.81 14.13 -6.22
C ASN A 209 6.86 13.02 -6.28
N ILE A 210 6.43 11.76 -6.28
CA ILE A 210 7.34 10.62 -6.49
C ILE A 210 7.77 10.56 -7.96
N LEU A 211 9.08 10.48 -8.22
CA LEU A 211 9.61 10.06 -9.52
C LEU A 211 9.77 8.55 -9.54
N VAL A 212 9.17 7.89 -10.52
CA VAL A 212 9.31 6.45 -10.70
C VAL A 212 10.51 6.17 -11.59
N THR A 213 11.45 5.35 -11.11
CA THR A 213 12.69 4.99 -11.82
C THR A 213 12.66 3.59 -12.43
N THR A 214 11.65 2.79 -12.13
CA THR A 214 11.47 1.42 -12.64
C THR A 214 10.14 1.28 -13.39
N PRO A 215 10.04 0.37 -14.38
CA PRO A 215 8.78 0.14 -15.12
C PRO A 215 7.61 -0.30 -14.22
N GLY A 216 7.90 -0.91 -13.07
CA GLY A 216 6.93 -1.33 -12.07
C GLY A 216 7.23 -0.73 -10.69
N MET A 217 6.21 -0.21 -10.02
CA MET A 217 6.29 0.24 -8.62
C MET A 217 5.16 -0.40 -7.82
N SER A 218 5.49 -0.96 -6.65
CA SER A 218 4.50 -1.44 -5.68
C SER A 218 4.47 -0.47 -4.51
N LEU A 219 3.31 0.13 -4.24
CA LEU A 219 3.16 1.07 -3.12
C LEU A 219 3.21 0.32 -1.79
N ILE A 220 2.62 -0.86 -1.76
CA ILE A 220 2.71 -1.84 -0.69
C ILE A 220 3.27 -3.09 -1.36
N ALA A 221 4.29 -3.72 -0.78
CA ALA A 221 4.88 -4.96 -1.29
C ALA A 221 4.68 -6.04 -0.24
N ASN A 222 3.67 -6.90 -0.43
CA ASN A 222 3.36 -7.96 0.52
C ASN A 222 3.45 -9.36 -0.12
N SER A 223 4.06 -10.28 0.60
CA SER A 223 4.18 -11.70 0.24
C SER A 223 3.63 -12.58 1.37
N PHE A 224 2.37 -12.35 1.77
CA PHE A 224 1.74 -13.13 2.84
C PHE A 224 1.62 -14.59 2.45
N GLN A 225 2.15 -15.51 3.26
CA GLN A 225 1.98 -16.95 3.06
C GLN A 225 0.69 -17.51 3.69
N ALA A 226 -0.04 -16.69 4.47
CA ALA A 226 -1.18 -17.14 5.27
C ALA A 226 -2.43 -16.26 5.09
N ALA A 227 -3.54 -16.72 5.67
CA ALA A 227 -4.81 -16.01 5.67
C ALA A 227 -4.71 -14.65 6.38
N LEU A 228 -5.27 -13.61 5.76
CA LEU A 228 -5.44 -12.28 6.32
C LEU A 228 -6.87 -12.09 6.79
N ASP A 229 -7.04 -11.76 8.06
CA ASP A 229 -8.34 -11.38 8.60
C ASP A 229 -8.43 -9.87 8.83
N LYS A 230 -9.25 -9.18 8.04
CA LYS A 230 -9.46 -7.71 8.07
C LYS A 230 -8.22 -6.88 7.79
N TYR A 231 -8.14 -6.39 6.56
CA TYR A 231 -7.04 -5.58 6.05
C TYR A 231 -7.57 -4.24 5.52
N HIS A 232 -7.03 -3.13 6.02
CA HIS A 232 -7.38 -1.78 5.61
C HIS A 232 -6.19 -1.08 4.95
N VAL A 233 -6.39 -0.55 3.75
CA VAL A 233 -5.37 0.13 2.96
C VAL A 233 -5.89 1.50 2.55
N TYR A 234 -5.18 2.54 2.95
CA TYR A 234 -5.45 3.92 2.56
C TYR A 234 -4.23 4.47 1.84
N VAL A 235 -4.40 4.85 0.59
CA VAL A 235 -3.31 5.29 -0.28
C VAL A 235 -3.69 6.64 -0.88
N ASN A 236 -2.84 7.64 -0.70
CA ASN A 236 -2.93 8.92 -1.38
C ASN A 236 -1.59 9.14 -2.10
N VAL A 237 -1.60 9.18 -3.42
CA VAL A 237 -0.37 9.32 -4.21
C VAL A 237 -0.55 10.34 -5.31
N SER A 238 0.42 11.23 -5.43
CA SER A 238 0.56 12.14 -6.56
C SER A 238 1.88 11.89 -7.29
N PHE A 239 1.77 11.61 -8.58
CA PHE A 239 2.88 11.48 -9.53
C PHE A 239 2.92 12.71 -10.43
N ARG A 240 4.11 13.27 -10.60
CA ARG A 240 4.39 14.29 -11.61
C ARG A 240 5.53 13.81 -12.47
N ASP A 241 5.29 13.73 -13.77
CA ASP A 241 6.34 13.45 -14.74
C ASP A 241 7.01 14.76 -15.13
N THR A 242 8.29 14.90 -14.82
CA THR A 242 9.10 16.01 -15.34
C THR A 242 10.16 15.54 -16.32
N LEU A 243 10.37 14.22 -16.50
CA LEU A 243 11.57 13.71 -17.15
C LEU A 243 11.34 12.33 -17.81
N GLY A 244 10.34 12.20 -18.69
CA GLY A 244 10.27 11.12 -19.70
C GLY A 244 10.37 9.68 -19.16
N SER A 245 10.00 9.45 -17.90
CA SER A 245 10.10 8.12 -17.28
C SER A 245 8.77 7.38 -17.42
N PRO A 246 8.73 6.25 -18.15
CA PRO A 246 7.49 5.51 -18.37
C PRO A 246 7.23 4.61 -17.17
N LEU A 247 6.62 5.12 -16.10
CA LEU A 247 5.92 4.25 -15.15
C LEU A 247 4.91 3.44 -15.96
N ARG A 248 5.18 2.16 -16.21
CA ARG A 248 4.32 1.31 -17.05
C ARG A 248 3.25 0.61 -16.24
N SER A 249 3.57 0.27 -15.00
CA SER A 249 2.68 -0.43 -14.07
C SER A 249 2.86 0.10 -12.64
N LEU A 250 1.77 0.54 -12.03
CA LEU A 250 1.70 0.79 -10.59
C LEU A 250 0.87 -0.32 -9.95
N PHE A 251 1.34 -0.84 -8.82
CA PHE A 251 0.70 -1.89 -8.03
C PHE A 251 0.40 -1.38 -6.62
N LEU A 252 -0.82 -1.63 -6.13
CA LEU A 252 -1.21 -1.15 -4.81
C LEU A 252 -0.79 -2.09 -3.67
N ILE A 253 -0.78 -3.41 -3.88
CA ILE A 253 -0.56 -4.41 -2.80
C ILE A 253 0.69 -5.30 -2.99
N SER A 254 0.97 -5.78 -4.20
CA SER A 254 2.20 -6.52 -4.51
C SER A 254 2.33 -6.74 -6.02
N GLN A 255 3.52 -7.15 -6.48
CA GLN A 255 3.75 -7.69 -7.82
C GLN A 255 3.45 -9.20 -7.95
N SER A 256 3.37 -9.89 -6.81
CA SER A 256 3.02 -11.30 -6.73
C SER A 256 2.44 -11.62 -5.35
N LEU A 257 1.42 -12.46 -5.31
CA LEU A 257 0.91 -13.08 -4.09
C LEU A 257 1.21 -14.58 -4.13
N PRO A 258 1.55 -15.22 -3.01
CA PRO A 258 1.67 -16.67 -2.96
C PRO A 258 0.38 -17.39 -3.33
N ALA A 259 0.48 -18.63 -3.79
CA ALA A 259 -0.67 -19.45 -4.10
C ALA A 259 -1.51 -19.75 -2.84
N GLY A 260 -2.84 -19.60 -2.94
CA GLY A 260 -3.76 -20.03 -1.87
C GLY A 260 -4.04 -19.01 -0.77
N VAL A 261 -3.67 -17.73 -0.96
CA VAL A 261 -3.92 -16.68 0.04
C VAL A 261 -5.42 -16.44 0.23
N LEU A 262 -5.87 -16.42 1.48
CA LEU A 262 -7.24 -16.04 1.86
C LEU A 262 -7.24 -14.62 2.44
N ILE A 263 -8.11 -13.75 1.93
CA ILE A 263 -8.38 -12.43 2.47
C ILE A 263 -9.86 -12.36 2.86
N SER A 264 -10.12 -12.44 4.18
CA SER A 264 -11.49 -12.45 4.71
C SER A 264 -12.18 -11.12 4.49
N GLN A 265 -11.52 -10.02 4.83
CA GLN A 265 -12.02 -8.67 4.59
C GLN A 265 -10.92 -7.75 4.07
N LEU A 266 -11.16 -7.06 2.96
CA LEU A 266 -10.22 -6.11 2.37
C LEU A 266 -10.91 -4.78 2.11
N HIS A 267 -10.46 -3.72 2.77
CA HIS A 267 -10.93 -2.36 2.49
C HIS A 267 -9.78 -1.55 1.91
N VAL A 268 -9.87 -1.16 0.64
CA VAL A 268 -8.93 -0.25 -0.01
C VAL A 268 -9.61 1.06 -0.37
N THR A 269 -8.99 2.18 -0.01
CA THR A 269 -9.27 3.51 -0.57
C THR A 269 -7.99 4.10 -1.13
N ALA A 270 -7.95 4.33 -2.44
CA ALA A 270 -6.80 4.90 -3.15
C ALA A 270 -7.18 6.21 -3.86
N TYR A 271 -6.38 7.26 -3.69
CA TYR A 271 -6.42 8.47 -4.50
C TYR A 271 -5.10 8.55 -5.27
N ILE A 272 -5.18 8.60 -6.60
CA ILE A 272 -4.02 8.60 -7.50
C ILE A 272 -4.16 9.81 -8.43
N ASP A 273 -3.27 10.79 -8.28
CA ASP A 273 -3.16 11.94 -9.18
C ASP A 273 -1.91 11.75 -10.05
N ALA A 274 -2.10 11.30 -11.29
CA ALA A 274 -1.03 10.97 -12.22
C ALA A 274 -0.97 11.99 -13.37
N GLU A 275 -0.10 12.99 -13.23
CA GLU A 275 0.24 13.94 -14.30
C GLU A 275 1.43 13.39 -15.10
N THR A 276 1.22 12.29 -15.85
CA THR A 276 2.28 11.61 -16.61
C THR A 276 1.87 11.34 -18.06
N GLN A 277 2.81 11.45 -19.01
CA GLN A 277 2.56 11.19 -20.44
C GLN A 277 2.78 9.71 -20.82
N GLY A 278 3.51 8.95 -19.99
CA GLY A 278 3.95 7.58 -20.29
C GLY A 278 3.24 6.45 -19.54
N LEU A 279 2.19 6.73 -18.75
CA LEU A 279 1.50 5.69 -17.98
C LEU A 279 0.66 4.80 -18.92
N SER A 280 1.13 3.58 -19.14
CA SER A 280 0.45 2.59 -19.99
C SER A 280 -0.52 1.71 -19.22
N ALA A 281 -0.25 1.42 -17.94
CA ALA A 281 -1.13 0.59 -17.12
C ALA A 281 -1.13 0.94 -15.63
N LEU A 282 -2.27 0.72 -14.98
CA LEU A 282 -2.42 0.75 -13.51
C LEU A 282 -3.11 -0.55 -13.09
N SER A 283 -2.48 -1.30 -12.18
CA SER A 283 -2.96 -2.60 -11.71
C SER A 283 -3.18 -2.62 -10.19
N PHE A 284 -4.24 -3.27 -9.73
CA PHE A 284 -4.45 -3.46 -8.29
C PHE A 284 -3.70 -4.69 -7.77
N LEU A 285 -3.82 -5.82 -8.47
CA LEU A 285 -3.24 -7.12 -8.11
C LEU A 285 -2.80 -7.91 -9.37
N PRO A 286 -1.50 -7.91 -9.74
CA PRO A 286 -0.99 -8.71 -10.85
C PRO A 286 -0.68 -10.16 -10.45
N ASN A 287 -0.74 -11.08 -11.42
CA ASN A 287 -0.23 -12.45 -11.37
C ASN A 287 -0.65 -13.23 -10.12
N VAL A 288 -1.95 -13.38 -9.93
CA VAL A 288 -2.55 -13.94 -8.72
C VAL A 288 -2.96 -15.39 -8.93
N GLU A 289 -2.31 -16.31 -8.24
CA GLU A 289 -2.70 -17.73 -8.22
C GLU A 289 -3.41 -18.07 -6.90
N GLY A 290 -4.61 -18.64 -6.96
CA GLY A 290 -5.34 -19.17 -5.81
C GLY A 290 -5.78 -18.15 -4.74
N LEU A 291 -5.99 -16.88 -5.09
CA LEU A 291 -6.46 -15.87 -4.12
C LEU A 291 -7.96 -16.05 -3.82
N VAL A 292 -8.33 -16.02 -2.55
CA VAL A 292 -9.74 -15.99 -2.12
C VAL A 292 -10.03 -14.66 -1.42
N MET A 293 -10.95 -13.86 -1.97
CA MET A 293 -11.47 -12.63 -1.38
C MET A 293 -12.92 -12.83 -0.96
N VAL A 294 -13.26 -12.66 0.32
CA VAL A 294 -14.60 -12.98 0.84
C VAL A 294 -15.52 -11.76 1.00
N GLN A 295 -15.00 -10.64 1.52
CA GLN A 295 -15.74 -9.39 1.68
C GLN A 295 -14.80 -8.22 1.41
N SER A 296 -14.84 -7.68 0.19
CA SER A 296 -13.90 -6.62 -0.19
C SER A 296 -14.60 -5.35 -0.65
N TYR A 297 -14.07 -4.20 -0.25
CA TYR A 297 -14.50 -2.89 -0.72
C TYR A 297 -13.27 -2.14 -1.23
N ILE A 298 -13.22 -1.90 -2.53
CA ILE A 298 -12.06 -1.30 -3.20
C ILE A 298 -12.54 -0.05 -3.91
N ARG A 299 -12.12 1.11 -3.42
CA ARG A 299 -12.42 2.42 -4.00
C ARG A 299 -11.15 3.07 -4.51
N PHE A 300 -11.16 3.54 -5.74
CA PHE A 300 -10.10 4.36 -6.30
C PHE A 300 -10.65 5.64 -6.91
N THR A 301 -9.90 6.71 -6.75
CA THR A 301 -10.09 7.95 -7.51
C THR A 301 -8.81 8.19 -8.30
N LEU A 302 -8.92 8.13 -9.63
CA LEU A 302 -7.85 8.40 -10.56
C LEU A 302 -8.08 9.78 -11.19
N ARG A 303 -7.07 10.63 -11.12
CA ARG A 303 -6.98 11.86 -11.89
C ARG A 303 -5.78 11.74 -12.82
N SER A 304 -5.99 11.85 -14.12
CA SER A 304 -4.88 11.82 -15.10
C SER A 304 -5.12 12.86 -16.18
N SER A 305 -4.09 13.60 -16.59
CA SER A 305 -4.23 14.72 -17.53
C SER A 305 -3.59 14.51 -18.90
N SER A 306 -2.91 13.38 -19.13
CA SER A 306 -1.99 13.26 -20.28
C SER A 306 -1.74 11.84 -20.79
N ALA A 307 -2.48 10.83 -20.33
CA ALA A 307 -2.17 9.44 -20.66
C ALA A 307 -2.84 8.99 -21.96
N THR A 308 -2.09 8.98 -23.07
CA THR A 308 -2.52 8.34 -24.33
C THR A 308 -2.40 6.82 -24.22
N ASN A 309 -3.45 6.06 -24.59
CA ASN A 309 -3.48 4.59 -24.54
C ASN A 309 -3.34 3.94 -23.14
N PHE A 310 -3.74 4.65 -22.07
CA PHE A 310 -3.76 4.11 -20.71
C PHE A 310 -4.72 2.94 -20.56
N GLN A 311 -4.31 1.90 -19.83
CA GLN A 311 -5.13 0.77 -19.39
C GLN A 311 -5.19 0.68 -17.86
N PHE A 312 -6.32 1.01 -17.25
CA PHE A 312 -6.61 0.54 -15.90
C PHE A 312 -6.94 -0.95 -15.94
N GLN A 313 -6.50 -1.73 -14.96
CA GLN A 313 -6.81 -3.15 -14.80
C GLN A 313 -6.89 -3.47 -13.30
N ILE A 314 -7.90 -4.20 -12.83
CA ILE A 314 -7.89 -4.65 -11.41
C ILE A 314 -6.92 -5.83 -11.24
N PHE A 315 -7.04 -6.83 -12.11
CA PHE A 315 -6.12 -7.97 -12.16
C PHE A 315 -5.32 -7.92 -13.47
N GLN A 316 -4.02 -8.16 -13.43
CA GLN A 316 -3.14 -8.12 -14.60
C GLN A 316 -2.31 -9.41 -14.69
N GLY A 317 -2.17 -10.00 -15.88
CA GLY A 317 -1.35 -11.19 -16.10
C GLY A 317 -2.17 -12.38 -16.61
N ALA A 318 -1.51 -13.38 -17.19
CA ALA A 318 -2.16 -14.62 -17.63
C ALA A 318 -2.36 -15.57 -16.44
N GLY A 319 -3.43 -16.36 -16.44
CA GLY A 319 -3.60 -17.47 -15.49
C GLY A 319 -4.06 -17.08 -14.09
N ASN A 320 -4.71 -15.93 -13.91
CA ASN A 320 -5.17 -15.53 -12.58
C ASN A 320 -6.26 -16.48 -12.09
N GLN A 321 -6.07 -17.10 -10.92
CA GLN A 321 -7.08 -17.94 -10.26
C GLN A 321 -7.57 -17.23 -8.99
N VAL A 322 -8.76 -16.67 -9.03
CA VAL A 322 -9.32 -15.86 -7.94
C VAL A 322 -10.72 -16.35 -7.58
N THR A 323 -10.99 -16.51 -6.29
CA THR A 323 -12.35 -16.64 -5.76
C THR A 323 -12.79 -15.30 -5.19
N ILE A 324 -13.84 -14.68 -5.71
CA ILE A 324 -14.39 -13.40 -5.25
C ILE A 324 -15.79 -13.60 -4.71
N ARG A 325 -16.01 -13.24 -3.46
CA ARG A 325 -17.31 -13.15 -2.80
C ARG A 325 -17.53 -11.72 -2.31
N ASN A 326 -18.78 -11.29 -2.30
CA ASN A 326 -19.27 -10.02 -1.73
C ASN A 326 -18.29 -8.83 -1.88
N THR A 327 -17.84 -8.58 -3.10
CA THR A 327 -16.85 -7.54 -3.37
C THR A 327 -17.47 -6.36 -4.12
N SER A 328 -17.08 -5.13 -3.76
CA SER A 328 -17.48 -3.91 -4.47
C SER A 328 -16.24 -3.15 -4.93
N PHE A 329 -16.20 -2.82 -6.21
CA PHE A 329 -15.20 -1.97 -6.83
C PHE A 329 -15.84 -0.64 -7.22
N ILE A 330 -15.23 0.47 -6.81
CA ILE A 330 -15.68 1.82 -7.13
C ILE A 330 -14.53 2.60 -7.74
N GLY A 331 -14.65 2.95 -9.01
CA GLY A 331 -13.72 3.82 -9.71
C GLY A 331 -14.31 5.20 -9.94
N ASN A 332 -13.56 6.23 -9.59
CA ASN A 332 -13.85 7.60 -10.02
C ASN A 332 -12.68 8.07 -10.88
N VAL A 333 -12.89 8.23 -12.18
CA VAL A 333 -11.88 8.63 -13.15
C VAL A 333 -12.17 10.05 -13.62
N THR A 334 -11.25 10.96 -13.34
CA THR A 334 -11.36 12.37 -13.71
C THR A 334 -10.26 12.75 -14.70
N LYS A 335 -10.58 13.63 -15.66
CA LYS A 335 -9.67 14.18 -16.69
C LYS A 335 -9.12 13.18 -17.74
N PHE A 336 -9.79 12.05 -17.95
CA PHE A 336 -9.38 11.04 -18.93
C PHE A 336 -9.40 11.53 -20.40
N THR A 337 -8.28 11.40 -21.12
CA THR A 337 -8.15 11.79 -22.53
C THR A 337 -7.51 10.67 -23.37
N ASN A 338 -8.19 10.20 -24.42
CA ASN A 338 -7.65 9.26 -25.43
C ASN A 338 -7.03 7.96 -24.84
N GLY A 339 -7.84 7.08 -24.24
CA GLY A 339 -7.37 5.81 -23.66
C GLY A 339 -8.44 4.72 -23.55
N ASN A 340 -8.04 3.51 -23.17
CA ASN A 340 -8.93 2.35 -23.01
C ASN A 340 -9.02 1.96 -21.53
N TYR A 341 -10.18 2.14 -20.92
CA TYR A 341 -10.34 1.80 -19.51
C TYR A 341 -10.90 0.38 -19.36
N SER A 342 -10.14 -0.57 -18.83
CA SER A 342 -10.65 -1.92 -18.56
C SER A 342 -10.94 -2.08 -17.07
N THR A 343 -12.08 -2.65 -16.69
CA THR A 343 -12.37 -2.91 -15.28
C THR A 343 -11.70 -4.19 -14.82
N VAL A 344 -11.66 -5.21 -15.68
CA VAL A 344 -11.02 -6.51 -15.41
C VAL A 344 -10.30 -6.93 -16.68
N SER A 345 -8.99 -7.16 -16.58
CA SER A 345 -8.16 -7.61 -17.71
C SER A 345 -8.18 -9.13 -17.86
N GLN A 346 -7.75 -9.57 -19.03
CA GLN A 346 -7.94 -10.88 -19.65
C GLN A 346 -7.44 -12.04 -18.78
N GLN A 347 -8.19 -13.16 -18.81
CA GLN A 347 -7.77 -14.49 -18.37
C GLN A 347 -7.85 -14.75 -16.85
N LEU A 348 -9.09 -14.98 -16.38
CA LEU A 348 -9.43 -15.49 -15.05
C LEU A 348 -9.59 -17.01 -15.08
N ASP A 349 -8.49 -17.74 -15.21
CA ASP A 349 -8.50 -19.20 -15.32
C ASP A 349 -9.00 -19.84 -14.02
N ASN A 350 -9.98 -20.75 -14.09
CA ASN A 350 -10.54 -21.46 -12.92
C ASN A 350 -10.96 -20.55 -11.74
N SER A 351 -11.29 -19.29 -12.02
CA SER A 351 -11.73 -18.32 -11.02
C SER A 351 -13.21 -18.48 -10.70
N ASN A 352 -13.59 -18.30 -9.43
CA ASN A 352 -14.98 -18.36 -8.98
C ASN A 352 -15.46 -16.98 -8.49
N ILE A 353 -16.37 -16.34 -9.21
CA ILE A 353 -16.97 -15.07 -8.80
C ILE A 353 -18.42 -15.32 -8.39
N GLU A 354 -18.72 -15.16 -7.10
CA GLU A 354 -20.05 -15.41 -6.52
C GLU A 354 -20.90 -14.12 -6.40
N SER A 355 -20.28 -12.99 -6.09
CA SER A 355 -20.97 -11.69 -5.94
C SER A 355 -19.98 -10.53 -6.05
N CYS A 356 -20.15 -9.67 -7.07
CA CYS A 356 -19.24 -8.57 -7.34
C CYS A 356 -19.94 -7.36 -8.00
N SER A 357 -19.77 -6.15 -7.46
CA SER A 357 -20.32 -4.92 -8.05
C SER A 357 -19.22 -4.00 -8.55
N PHE A 358 -19.42 -3.33 -9.70
CA PHE A 358 -18.49 -2.37 -10.26
C PHE A 358 -19.17 -1.03 -10.53
N TYR A 359 -18.74 0.03 -9.87
CA TYR A 359 -19.29 1.38 -10.07
C TYR A 359 -18.19 2.24 -10.67
N ILE A 360 -18.35 2.73 -11.90
CA ILE A 360 -17.33 3.57 -12.55
C ILE A 360 -17.92 4.91 -12.96
N LEU A 361 -17.46 5.96 -12.32
CA LEU A 361 -17.78 7.35 -12.65
C LEU A 361 -16.66 7.91 -13.53
N PHE A 362 -17.00 8.51 -14.67
CA PHE A 362 -16.10 9.30 -15.50
C PHE A 362 -16.50 10.78 -15.44
N SER A 363 -15.56 11.66 -15.10
CA SER A 363 -15.74 13.12 -15.24
C SER A 363 -14.78 13.63 -16.31
N LEU A 364 -15.32 13.98 -17.47
CA LEU A 364 -14.56 14.37 -18.66
C LEU A 364 -14.56 15.90 -18.78
N LEU A 365 -13.42 16.52 -18.49
CA LEU A 365 -13.27 17.98 -18.40
C LEU A 365 -12.47 18.60 -19.56
N GLN A 366 -12.12 17.85 -20.62
CA GLN A 366 -11.26 18.34 -21.71
C GLN A 366 -11.86 18.16 -23.11
N LYS A 367 -11.50 19.10 -24.01
CA LYS A 367 -12.16 19.44 -25.30
C LYS A 367 -12.28 18.35 -26.37
N ALA A 368 -11.50 17.26 -26.32
CA ALA A 368 -11.58 16.19 -27.31
C ALA A 368 -11.22 14.83 -26.71
N VAL A 369 -12.19 13.91 -26.67
CA VAL A 369 -11.97 12.50 -26.32
C VAL A 369 -12.33 11.66 -27.54
N ASN A 370 -11.33 11.02 -28.16
CA ASN A 370 -11.53 10.31 -29.42
C ASN A 370 -12.23 8.95 -29.22
N LYS A 371 -11.84 8.19 -28.19
CA LYS A 371 -12.45 6.90 -27.86
C LYS A 371 -12.30 6.60 -26.38
N ILE A 372 -13.38 6.18 -25.72
CA ILE A 372 -13.35 5.49 -24.43
C ILE A 372 -13.89 4.08 -24.67
N SER A 373 -13.04 3.06 -24.49
CA SER A 373 -13.50 1.67 -24.45
C SER A 373 -13.63 1.25 -22.99
N VAL A 374 -14.80 0.77 -22.56
CA VAL A 374 -14.93 0.08 -21.27
C VAL A 374 -15.22 -1.40 -21.45
N THR A 375 -14.31 -2.24 -20.98
CA THR A 375 -14.45 -3.71 -21.02
C THR A 375 -14.68 -4.26 -19.62
N GLY A 376 -15.82 -4.95 -19.43
CA GLY A 376 -16.29 -5.44 -18.13
C GLY A 376 -15.47 -6.60 -17.54
N ILE A 377 -15.41 -7.71 -18.28
CA ILE A 377 -14.73 -8.99 -17.97
C ILE A 377 -14.28 -9.54 -19.33
N ALA A 378 -13.15 -10.26 -19.41
CA ALA A 378 -12.67 -10.89 -20.66
C ALA A 378 -12.16 -12.33 -20.44
N GLN A 379 -12.90 -13.30 -20.98
CA GLN A 379 -12.54 -14.70 -21.33
C GLN A 379 -12.27 -15.78 -20.24
N GLN A 380 -12.90 -16.95 -20.47
CA GLN A 380 -12.71 -18.30 -19.91
C GLN A 380 -12.80 -18.47 -18.37
N THR A 381 -14.03 -18.57 -17.85
CA THR A 381 -14.28 -19.05 -16.48
C THR A 381 -15.13 -20.33 -16.52
N THR A 382 -14.65 -21.42 -15.95
CA THR A 382 -15.42 -22.65 -15.75
C THR A 382 -16.27 -22.50 -14.47
N ALA A 383 -17.60 -22.59 -14.59
CA ALA A 383 -18.61 -22.49 -13.52
C ALA A 383 -18.57 -21.19 -12.66
N THR A 384 -19.42 -20.20 -12.98
CA THR A 384 -19.52 -18.96 -12.19
C THR A 384 -20.97 -18.54 -11.94
N ASN A 385 -21.27 -18.05 -10.73
CA ASN A 385 -22.53 -17.36 -10.41
C ASN A 385 -22.27 -15.86 -10.36
N ILE A 386 -22.04 -15.24 -11.52
CA ILE A 386 -21.74 -13.80 -11.56
C ILE A 386 -23.03 -13.01 -11.35
N LYS A 387 -23.13 -12.23 -10.27
CA LYS A 387 -24.01 -11.06 -10.17
C LYS A 387 -23.17 -9.82 -10.41
N TYR A 388 -23.50 -9.06 -11.45
CA TYR A 388 -22.77 -7.90 -11.92
C TYR A 388 -23.70 -6.71 -12.03
N SER A 389 -23.21 -5.52 -11.71
CA SER A 389 -23.88 -4.26 -11.98
C SER A 389 -22.82 -3.23 -12.28
N ASN A 390 -22.77 -2.79 -13.54
CA ASN A 390 -22.11 -1.54 -13.89
C ASN A 390 -23.08 -0.40 -13.72
N LEU A 391 -22.56 0.74 -13.29
CA LEU A 391 -23.21 2.02 -13.47
C LEU A 391 -22.14 2.98 -13.96
N TYR A 392 -22.31 3.42 -15.21
CA TYR A 392 -21.48 4.45 -15.80
C TYR A 392 -22.19 5.78 -15.69
N PHE A 393 -21.48 6.79 -15.22
CA PHE A 393 -21.88 8.18 -15.31
C PHE A 393 -20.79 8.92 -16.06
N SER A 394 -21.17 9.67 -17.08
CA SER A 394 -20.28 10.66 -17.70
C SER A 394 -20.93 12.02 -17.53
N GLU A 395 -20.24 12.94 -16.89
CA GLU A 395 -20.56 14.36 -16.99
C GLU A 395 -19.56 14.96 -17.99
N VAL A 396 -20.10 15.41 -19.12
CA VAL A 396 -19.32 16.00 -20.23
C VAL A 396 -19.62 17.48 -20.26
N GLN A 397 -18.64 18.32 -19.93
CA GLN A 397 -18.70 19.77 -20.14
C GLN A 397 -17.97 20.11 -21.45
N ASP A 398 -18.66 20.78 -22.37
CA ASP A 398 -18.12 21.47 -23.57
C ASP A 398 -17.20 20.69 -24.53
N SER A 399 -17.22 19.37 -24.54
CA SER A 399 -16.27 18.55 -25.30
C SER A 399 -16.93 17.76 -26.43
N GLN A 400 -16.28 17.71 -27.60
CA GLN A 400 -16.61 16.79 -28.69
C GLN A 400 -16.07 15.41 -28.30
N VAL A 401 -16.92 14.54 -27.76
CA VAL A 401 -16.59 13.12 -27.57
C VAL A 401 -16.89 12.41 -28.89
N ALA A 402 -15.88 11.86 -29.56
CA ALA A 402 -16.06 11.25 -30.88
C ALA A 402 -16.70 9.85 -30.78
N GLU A 403 -16.37 9.07 -29.76
CA GLU A 403 -16.97 7.74 -29.53
C GLU A 403 -16.79 7.26 -28.07
N ILE A 404 -17.85 6.71 -27.46
CA ILE A 404 -17.76 5.89 -26.24
C ILE A 404 -18.23 4.49 -26.62
N THR A 405 -17.32 3.51 -26.58
CA THR A 405 -17.63 2.11 -26.83
C THR A 405 -17.70 1.37 -25.48
N LEU A 406 -18.85 0.77 -25.17
CA LEU A 406 -19.02 -0.08 -24.00
C LEU A 406 -19.11 -1.53 -24.49
N GLU A 407 -18.15 -2.39 -24.12
CA GLU A 407 -18.11 -3.79 -24.55
C GLU A 407 -18.20 -4.73 -23.34
N SER A 408 -19.22 -5.58 -23.31
CA SER A 408 -19.26 -6.74 -22.42
C SER A 408 -18.53 -7.91 -23.08
N ILE A 409 -17.41 -8.41 -22.54
CA ILE A 409 -16.71 -9.57 -23.13
C ILE A 409 -16.79 -10.81 -22.20
N MET A 410 -17.98 -11.36 -22.03
CA MET A 410 -18.05 -12.76 -21.60
C MET A 410 -17.76 -13.67 -22.79
N ARG A 411 -16.71 -14.48 -22.70
CA ARG A 411 -16.57 -15.65 -23.58
C ARG A 411 -16.44 -16.89 -22.67
N ASN A 412 -17.48 -17.71 -22.67
CA ASN A 412 -17.61 -19.00 -21.98
C ASN A 412 -17.77 -18.88 -20.45
N GLY A 413 -19.01 -18.72 -19.99
CA GLY A 413 -19.40 -18.92 -18.59
C GLY A 413 -20.67 -19.78 -18.53
N ASP A 414 -20.67 -20.79 -17.67
CA ASP A 414 -21.82 -21.66 -17.41
C ASP A 414 -22.57 -21.15 -16.16
N GLY A 415 -23.80 -20.67 -16.33
CA GLY A 415 -24.61 -20.10 -15.24
C GLY A 415 -24.21 -18.66 -14.88
N GLY A 416 -25.11 -17.93 -14.20
CA GLY A 416 -24.88 -16.52 -13.79
C GLY A 416 -25.87 -15.51 -14.41
N THR A 417 -26.07 -14.37 -13.73
CA THR A 417 -26.98 -13.29 -14.19
C THR A 417 -26.25 -11.96 -14.21
N ILE A 418 -26.06 -11.41 -15.41
CA ILE A 418 -25.35 -10.15 -15.60
C ILE A 418 -26.34 -9.01 -15.81
N HIS A 419 -26.32 -8.02 -14.93
CA HIS A 419 -27.09 -6.79 -15.07
C HIS A 419 -26.19 -5.64 -15.52
N PHE A 420 -26.59 -4.94 -16.57
CA PHE A 420 -25.90 -3.74 -17.04
C PHE A 420 -26.84 -2.55 -16.86
N SER A 421 -26.38 -1.51 -16.16
CA SER A 421 -27.05 -0.21 -16.12
C SER A 421 -26.09 0.84 -16.65
N VAL A 422 -26.54 1.66 -17.59
CA VAL A 422 -25.75 2.76 -18.14
C VAL A 422 -26.59 4.01 -17.99
N LEU A 423 -26.04 5.04 -17.35
CA LEU A 423 -26.71 6.33 -17.20
C LEU A 423 -25.79 7.42 -17.73
N ILE A 424 -26.02 7.85 -18.96
CA ILE A 424 -25.22 8.90 -19.60
C ILE A 424 -25.98 10.21 -19.42
N SER A 425 -25.34 11.23 -18.85
CA SER A 425 -25.94 12.56 -18.72
C SER A 425 -25.15 13.57 -19.55
N PHE A 426 -25.78 14.11 -20.59
CA PHE A 426 -25.17 15.14 -21.42
C PHE A 426 -25.65 16.52 -20.98
N TYR A 427 -24.71 17.45 -20.77
CA TYR A 427 -25.06 18.86 -20.54
C TYR A 427 -25.36 19.61 -21.85
N ASN A 428 -25.10 19.00 -23.03
CA ASN A 428 -25.36 19.59 -24.34
C ASN A 428 -26.09 18.61 -25.29
N LYS A 429 -27.22 19.06 -25.86
CA LYS A 429 -28.25 18.23 -26.55
C LYS A 429 -27.88 17.58 -27.90
N HIS A 430 -26.63 17.63 -28.36
CA HIS A 430 -26.29 17.29 -29.76
C HIS A 430 -25.32 16.10 -29.97
N GLN A 431 -25.19 15.18 -29.01
CA GLN A 431 -24.28 14.03 -29.14
C GLN A 431 -25.01 12.68 -29.19
N LYS A 432 -24.51 11.75 -30.01
CA LYS A 432 -24.99 10.36 -30.13
C LYS A 432 -24.01 9.43 -29.43
N ALA A 433 -24.48 8.69 -28.43
CA ALA A 433 -23.74 7.54 -27.88
C ALA A 433 -24.05 6.28 -28.70
N HIS A 434 -23.03 5.51 -29.07
CA HIS A 434 -23.20 4.21 -29.73
C HIS A 434 -22.94 3.10 -28.71
N ILE A 435 -23.99 2.37 -28.30
CA ILE A 435 -23.87 1.21 -27.41
C ILE A 435 -23.95 -0.06 -28.26
N SER A 436 -22.88 -0.84 -28.34
CA SER A 436 -22.86 -2.13 -29.05
C SER A 436 -22.82 -3.29 -28.07
N ASN A 437 -23.90 -4.06 -27.96
CA ASN A 437 -23.93 -5.31 -27.18
C ASN A 437 -23.71 -6.50 -28.11
N THR A 438 -22.55 -7.17 -28.01
CA THR A 438 -22.25 -8.37 -28.79
C THR A 438 -22.41 -9.62 -27.93
N LYS A 439 -23.54 -10.32 -28.10
CA LYS A 439 -23.82 -11.72 -27.71
C LYS A 439 -24.06 -12.02 -26.21
N THR A 440 -25.21 -11.62 -25.67
CA THR A 440 -26.09 -12.39 -24.75
C THR A 440 -27.33 -11.54 -24.39
N PRO A 441 -28.50 -12.14 -24.05
CA PRO A 441 -29.71 -11.37 -23.78
C PRO A 441 -29.62 -10.76 -22.37
N SER A 442 -29.23 -9.50 -22.27
CA SER A 442 -29.37 -8.70 -21.05
C SER A 442 -30.34 -7.53 -21.31
N LEU A 443 -31.23 -7.28 -20.36
CA LEU A 443 -32.15 -6.14 -20.37
C LEU A 443 -31.35 -4.84 -20.26
N LEU A 444 -31.09 -4.19 -21.39
CA LEU A 444 -30.53 -2.85 -21.45
C LEU A 444 -31.66 -1.84 -21.20
N LYS A 445 -31.66 -1.16 -20.04
CA LYS A 445 -32.46 0.06 -19.85
C LYS A 445 -31.53 1.26 -20.04
N VAL A 446 -31.71 1.96 -21.15
CA VAL A 446 -31.07 3.24 -21.41
C VAL A 446 -32.04 4.33 -20.95
N HIS A 447 -31.65 5.13 -19.96
CA HIS A 447 -32.31 6.39 -19.65
C HIS A 447 -31.47 7.49 -20.30
N LEU A 448 -32.04 8.16 -21.31
CA LEU A 448 -31.45 9.30 -22.02
C LEU A 448 -31.82 10.62 -21.34
#